data_AF-A0A1T5FH37-F1
#
_entry.id   AF-A0A1T5FH37-F1
#
_cell.length_a   1.000
_cell.length_b   1.000
_cell.length_c   1.000
_cell.angle_alpha   90.00
_cell.angle_beta   90.00
_cell.angle_gamma   90.00
#
_symmetry.space_group_name_H-M   'P 1'
#
loop_
_entity.id
_entity.type
_entity.pdbx_description
1 polymer ?
#
loop_
_entity_poly.entity_id
_entity_poly.type
_entity_poly.pdbx_seq_one_letter_code
_entity_poly.pdbx_strand_id
1 'polypeptide(L)'
;MPAVHEAMDVPGNNGKDVFHYEGFEDALKDKKFDLILIDGPNGSEVYSRVDIIGILPDCLNESFVMIMDDYERIGEQNTMRIVKHMLQEEGIKFCEGLYGGIKYTGVIASEDLQYLCTL
;
A
#
# COMPACT_ATOMS: atom_id res chain seq x y z
N MET A 1 -11.48 17.27 14.83
CA MET A 1 -10.55 16.14 15.03
C MET A 1 -11.18 14.99 14.28
N PRO A 2 -10.69 14.55 13.10
CA PRO A 2 -11.24 13.33 12.53
C PRO A 2 -10.40 12.16 13.03
N ALA A 3 -11.06 11.18 13.64
CA ALA A 3 -10.68 9.77 13.62
C ALA A 3 -11.64 9.04 14.56
N VAL A 4 -12.73 8.51 14.00
CA VAL A 4 -13.47 7.42 14.63
C VAL A 4 -12.81 6.13 14.15
N HIS A 5 -12.42 5.28 15.08
CA HIS A 5 -11.52 4.15 14.87
C HIS A 5 -12.34 2.86 14.88
N GLU A 6 -12.23 2.05 13.83
CA GLU A 6 -12.63 0.64 13.84
C GLU A 6 -11.48 -0.24 13.35
N ALA A 7 -11.36 -1.43 13.93
CA ALA A 7 -10.34 -2.39 13.57
C ALA A 7 -10.66 -3.01 12.20
N MET A 8 -9.81 -2.79 11.20
CA MET A 8 -9.79 -3.67 10.04
C MET A 8 -9.17 -5.00 10.46
N ASP A 9 -9.87 -6.10 10.24
CA ASP A 9 -9.34 -7.45 10.50
C ASP A 9 -8.34 -7.81 9.40
N VAL A 10 -7.11 -7.31 9.55
CA VAL A 10 -6.01 -7.66 8.67
C VAL A 10 -5.47 -9.02 9.08
N PRO A 11 -5.31 -10.00 8.15
CA PRO A 11 -4.79 -11.32 8.49
C PRO A 11 -3.49 -11.24 9.30
N GLY A 12 -3.49 -11.79 10.51
CA GLY A 12 -2.33 -11.79 11.42
C GLY A 12 -2.21 -10.60 12.39
N ASN A 13 -3.22 -9.75 12.51
CA ASN A 13 -3.17 -8.55 13.36
C ASN A 13 -3.24 -8.82 14.88
N ASN A 14 -3.44 -10.06 15.34
CA ASN A 14 -3.35 -10.47 16.77
C ASN A 14 -4.07 -9.52 17.78
N GLY A 15 -5.13 -8.82 17.36
CA GLY A 15 -5.88 -7.88 18.20
C GLY A 15 -5.21 -6.53 18.47
N LYS A 16 -4.26 -6.08 17.65
CA LYS A 16 -3.66 -4.73 17.75
C LYS A 16 -4.49 -3.69 17.00
N ASP A 17 -4.52 -2.47 17.53
CA ASP A 17 -5.20 -1.35 16.88
C ASP A 17 -4.52 -1.00 15.56
N VAL A 18 -5.33 -0.85 14.51
CA VAL A 18 -4.89 -0.42 13.19
C VAL A 18 -5.61 0.89 12.86
N PHE A 19 -4.83 1.92 12.57
CA PHE A 19 -5.34 3.23 12.20
C PHE A 19 -5.66 3.28 10.71
N HIS A 20 -6.83 3.85 10.40
CA HIS A 20 -7.29 4.14 9.04
C HIS A 20 -8.01 5.51 9.03
N TYR A 21 -8.16 6.09 7.85
CA TYR A 21 -8.87 7.35 7.62
C TYR A 21 -10.36 7.07 7.35
N GLU A 22 -11.22 7.70 8.15
CA GLU A 22 -12.66 7.65 7.94
C GLU A 22 -13.04 8.19 6.56
N GLY A 23 -13.80 7.41 5.78
CA GLY A 23 -14.25 7.77 4.44
C GLY A 23 -13.19 7.65 3.34
N PHE A 24 -12.05 7.01 3.61
CA PHE A 24 -10.99 6.82 2.61
C PHE A 24 -11.48 6.07 1.36
N GLU A 25 -12.11 4.91 1.56
CA GLU A 25 -12.64 4.08 0.47
C GLU A 25 -13.70 4.85 -0.33
N ASP A 26 -14.67 5.46 0.34
CA ASP A 26 -15.74 6.23 -0.31
C ASP A 26 -15.20 7.41 -1.14
N ALA A 27 -14.16 8.09 -0.66
CA ALA A 27 -13.56 9.23 -1.36
C ALA A 27 -12.82 8.85 -2.65
N LEU A 28 -12.32 7.61 -2.72
CA LEU A 28 -11.53 7.09 -3.83
C LEU A 28 -12.26 6.03 -4.65
N LYS A 29 -13.50 5.72 -4.27
CA LYS A 29 -14.37 4.79 -4.97
C LYS A 29 -14.48 5.10 -6.46
N ASP A 30 -14.42 4.06 -7.27
CA ASP A 30 -14.50 4.09 -8.74
C ASP A 30 -13.40 4.92 -9.43
N LYS A 31 -12.39 5.39 -8.70
CA LYS A 31 -11.24 6.09 -9.28
C LYS A 31 -10.13 5.11 -9.62
N LYS A 32 -9.45 5.38 -10.73
CA LYS A 32 -8.25 4.67 -11.14
C LYS A 32 -7.04 5.59 -11.18
N PHE A 33 -5.88 5.03 -10.86
CA PHE A 33 -4.64 5.78 -10.72
C PHE A 33 -3.50 5.12 -11.50
N ASP A 34 -2.73 5.95 -12.19
CA ASP A 34 -1.45 5.55 -12.79
C ASP A 34 -0.29 5.66 -11.76
N LEU A 35 -0.46 6.51 -10.74
CA LEU A 35 0.50 6.73 -9.66
C LEU A 35 -0.21 6.76 -8.32
N ILE A 36 0.26 5.94 -7.40
CA ILE A 36 -0.15 5.92 -5.99
C ILE A 36 1.09 6.17 -5.14
N LEU A 37 1.09 7.28 -4.38
CA LEU A 37 2.12 7.58 -3.39
C LEU A 37 1.54 7.36 -1.99
N ILE A 38 2.12 6.43 -1.25
CA ILE A 38 1.71 6.05 0.09
C ILE A 38 2.72 6.65 1.07
N ASP A 39 2.34 7.79 1.64
CA ASP A 39 3.11 8.54 2.64
C ASP A 39 2.17 8.98 3.78
N GLY A 40 2.71 9.25 4.96
CA GLY A 40 1.99 9.86 6.06
C GLY A 40 2.75 9.84 7.39
N PRO A 41 2.10 10.27 8.48
CA PRO A 41 2.69 10.19 9.83
C PRO A 41 2.82 8.73 10.30
N ASN A 42 3.55 8.48 11.41
CA ASN A 42 3.66 7.15 11.99
C ASN A 42 2.28 6.49 12.13
N GLY A 43 2.10 5.37 11.41
CA GLY A 43 0.88 4.58 11.44
C GLY A 43 0.86 3.60 12.61
N SER A 44 0.08 2.54 12.45
CA SER A 44 -0.01 1.44 13.43
C SER A 44 1.25 0.58 13.43
N GLU A 45 1.58 -0.01 14.58
CA GLU A 45 2.85 -0.71 14.79
C GLU A 45 3.06 -1.90 13.83
N VAL A 46 2.01 -2.67 13.55
CA VAL A 46 2.10 -3.92 12.76
C VAL A 46 1.65 -3.73 11.32
N TYR A 47 0.65 -2.88 11.08
CA TYR A 47 0.15 -2.57 9.74
C TYR A 47 -0.07 -1.06 9.62
N SER A 48 0.73 -0.39 8.79
CA SER A 48 0.64 1.04 8.51
C SER A 48 0.00 1.25 7.13
N ARG A 49 -0.80 2.31 6.96
CA ARG A 49 -1.38 2.68 5.65
C ARG A 49 -2.27 1.59 5.05
N VAL A 50 -3.00 0.88 5.92
CA VAL A 50 -3.90 -0.20 5.49
C VAL A 50 -5.04 0.28 4.61
N ASP A 51 -5.33 1.59 4.62
CA ASP A 51 -6.34 2.23 3.79
C ASP A 51 -6.22 1.86 2.32
N ILE A 52 -4.99 1.69 1.82
CA ILE A 52 -4.77 1.31 0.42
C ILE A 52 -5.32 -0.09 0.09
N ILE A 53 -5.35 -1.00 1.08
CA ILE A 53 -5.83 -2.38 0.92
C ILE A 53 -7.32 -2.36 0.55
N GLY A 54 -8.11 -1.45 1.12
CA GLY A 54 -9.56 -1.38 0.90
C GLY A 54 -9.99 -1.00 -0.52
N ILE A 55 -9.09 -0.38 -1.30
CA ILE A 55 -9.40 0.07 -2.68
C ILE A 55 -8.65 -0.71 -3.77
N LEU A 56 -7.81 -1.67 -3.38
CA LEU A 56 -7.06 -2.51 -4.31
C LEU A 56 -7.82 -3.80 -4.64
N PRO A 57 -7.63 -4.38 -5.85
CA PRO A 57 -6.85 -3.82 -6.96
C PRO A 57 -7.64 -2.81 -7.83
N ASP A 58 -8.93 -2.59 -7.55
CA ASP A 58 -9.86 -1.89 -8.44
C ASP A 58 -9.42 -0.47 -8.80
N CYS A 59 -8.65 0.18 -7.92
CA CYS A 59 -8.11 1.50 -8.13
C CYS A 59 -6.92 1.57 -9.10
N LEU A 60 -6.44 0.44 -9.64
CA LEU A 60 -5.31 0.40 -10.56
C LEU A 60 -5.75 0.56 -12.03
N ASN A 61 -4.96 1.33 -12.79
CA ASN A 61 -4.95 1.26 -14.25
C ASN A 61 -4.05 0.12 -14.74
N GLU A 62 -4.11 -0.20 -16.03
CA GLU A 62 -3.25 -1.24 -16.64
C GLU A 62 -1.76 -0.93 -16.46
N SER A 63 -1.38 0.32 -16.71
CA SER A 63 -0.06 0.87 -16.38
C SER A 63 -0.14 1.59 -15.04
N PHE A 64 0.59 1.14 -14.03
CA PHE A 64 0.55 1.73 -12.71
C PHE A 64 1.91 1.68 -12.00
N VAL A 65 2.11 2.61 -11.06
CA VAL A 65 3.18 2.57 -10.08
C VAL A 65 2.66 2.93 -8.69
N MET A 66 3.09 2.16 -7.70
CA MET A 66 2.85 2.38 -6.29
C MET A 66 4.18 2.57 -5.58
N ILE A 67 4.28 3.64 -4.81
CA ILE A 67 5.48 4.02 -4.05
C ILE A 67 5.11 4.10 -2.57
N MET A 68 5.86 3.40 -1.73
CA MET A 68 5.71 3.42 -0.27
C MET A 68 6.92 4.09 0.36
N ASP A 69 6.70 5.22 1.02
CA ASP A 69 7.73 5.89 1.81
C ASP A 69 7.96 5.18 3.16
N ASP A 70 9.09 5.48 3.81
CA ASP A 70 9.49 4.91 5.11
C ASP A 70 9.44 3.36 5.15
N TYR A 71 9.84 2.70 4.05
CA TYR A 71 9.79 1.24 3.88
C TYR A 71 10.70 0.47 4.84
N GLU A 72 11.58 1.14 5.60
CA GLU A 72 12.31 0.53 6.70
C GLU A 72 11.41 0.08 7.86
N ARG A 73 10.19 0.61 7.95
CA ARG A 73 9.26 0.31 9.02
C ARG A 73 8.48 -0.98 8.75
N ILE A 74 8.26 -1.76 9.81
CA ILE A 74 7.61 -3.06 9.72
C ILE A 74 6.13 -2.97 9.28
N GLY A 75 5.43 -1.89 9.66
CA GLY A 75 4.03 -1.66 9.27
C GLY A 75 3.86 -1.52 7.77
N GLU A 76 4.74 -0.75 7.14
CA GLU A 76 4.77 -0.44 5.71
C GLU A 76 5.18 -1.68 4.90
N GLN A 77 6.18 -2.44 5.38
CA GLN A 77 6.58 -3.73 4.78
C GLN A 77 5.45 -4.75 4.82
N ASN A 78 4.72 -4.82 5.94
CA ASN A 78 3.61 -5.74 6.11
C ASN A 78 2.43 -5.39 5.21
N THR A 79 2.08 -4.11 5.09
CA THR A 79 1.07 -3.63 4.14
C THR A 79 1.48 -3.95 2.70
N MET A 80 2.75 -3.69 2.34
CA MET A 80 3.23 -4.02 0.99
C MET A 80 3.18 -5.53 0.70
N ARG A 81 3.42 -6.37 1.70
CA ARG A 81 3.28 -7.83 1.57
C ARG A 81 1.84 -8.24 1.27
N ILE A 82 0.85 -7.59 1.89
CA ILE A 82 -0.57 -7.81 1.60
C ILE A 82 -0.91 -7.35 0.19
N VAL A 83 -0.48 -6.14 -0.20
CA VAL A 83 -0.66 -5.62 -1.56
C VAL A 83 -0.14 -6.62 -2.59
N LYS A 84 1.10 -7.10 -2.43
CA LYS A 84 1.69 -8.11 -3.34
C LYS A 84 0.86 -9.38 -3.41
N HIS A 85 0.33 -9.85 -2.28
CA HIS A 85 -0.51 -11.04 -2.25
C HIS A 85 -1.81 -10.83 -3.03
N MET A 86 -2.50 -9.71 -2.81
CA MET A 86 -3.73 -9.37 -3.54
C MET A 86 -3.48 -9.29 -5.05
N LEU A 87 -2.40 -8.65 -5.49
CA LEU A 87 -2.05 -8.59 -6.91
C LEU A 87 -1.79 -9.99 -7.50
N GLN A 88 -1.12 -10.86 -6.75
CA GLN A 88 -0.87 -12.25 -7.17
C GLN A 88 -2.16 -13.07 -7.28
N GLU A 89 -3.08 -12.94 -6.30
CA GLU A 89 -4.37 -13.65 -6.29
C GLU A 89 -5.25 -13.21 -7.47
N GLU A 90 -5.20 -11.93 -7.82
CA GLU A 90 -5.93 -11.33 -8.95
C GLU A 90 -5.22 -11.55 -10.30
N GLY A 91 -4.07 -12.22 -10.32
CA GLY A 91 -3.30 -12.49 -11.53
C GLY A 91 -2.69 -11.24 -12.18
N ILE A 92 -2.58 -10.14 -11.44
CA ILE A 92 -1.98 -8.90 -11.88
C ILE A 92 -0.46 -9.04 -11.78
N LYS A 93 0.21 -8.94 -12.93
CA LYS A 93 1.66 -8.98 -12.97
C LYS A 93 2.26 -7.65 -12.57
N PHE A 94 3.32 -7.71 -11.77
CA PHE A 94 4.06 -6.54 -11.32
C PHE A 94 5.54 -6.86 -11.16
N CYS A 95 6.34 -5.81 -11.11
CA CYS A 95 7.73 -5.81 -10.71
C CYS A 95 7.89 -5.02 -9.41
N GLU A 96 8.95 -5.32 -8.65
CA GLU A 96 9.24 -4.63 -7.40
C GLU A 96 10.67 -4.08 -7.38
N GLY A 97 10.83 -2.91 -6.78
CA GLY A 97 12.12 -2.27 -6.53
C GLY A 97 12.21 -1.81 -5.08
N LEU A 98 13.40 -1.89 -4.50
CA LEU A 98 13.68 -1.36 -3.16
C LEU A 98 14.85 -0.41 -3.25
N TYR A 99 14.57 0.87 -3.00
CA TYR A 99 15.55 1.94 -3.10
C TYR A 99 15.96 2.39 -1.72
N GLY A 100 17.28 2.41 -1.47
CA GLY A 100 17.82 2.60 -0.13
C GLY A 100 18.92 3.65 -0.06
N GLY A 101 19.10 4.18 1.15
CA GLY A 101 20.19 5.07 1.55
C GLY A 101 20.13 5.25 3.07
N ILE A 102 19.72 6.44 3.52
CA ILE A 102 19.40 6.70 4.94
C ILE A 102 18.03 6.10 5.31
N LYS A 103 17.09 6.15 4.36
CA LYS A 103 15.75 5.55 4.44
C LYS A 103 15.53 4.60 3.27
N TYR A 104 14.47 3.82 3.33
CA TYR A 104 14.09 2.91 2.25
C TYR A 104 12.75 3.32 1.64
N THR A 105 12.61 3.14 0.33
CA THR A 105 11.39 3.35 -0.43
C THR A 105 11.09 2.08 -1.22
N GLY A 106 9.88 1.55 -1.03
CA GLY A 106 9.39 0.41 -1.80
C GLY A 106 8.65 0.86 -3.04
N VAL A 107 8.87 0.20 -4.17
CA VAL A 107 8.18 0.47 -5.43
C VAL A 107 7.58 -0.83 -5.95
N ILE A 108 6.31 -0.79 -6.34
CA ILE A 108 5.63 -1.81 -7.15
C ILE A 108 5.17 -1.14 -8.43
N ALA A 109 5.45 -1.73 -9.58
CA ALA A 109 5.00 -1.20 -10.86
C ALA A 109 4.49 -2.29 -11.80
N SER A 110 3.63 -1.93 -12.74
CA SER A 110 3.24 -2.80 -13.84
C SER A 110 4.45 -3.19 -14.71
N GLU A 111 4.39 -4.34 -15.41
CA GLU A 111 5.54 -4.87 -16.16
C GLU A 111 6.06 -3.92 -17.26
N ASP A 112 5.19 -3.12 -17.86
CA ASP A 112 5.55 -2.10 -18.87
C ASP A 112 6.37 -0.94 -18.28
N LEU A 113 6.32 -0.75 -16.96
CA LEU A 113 7.09 0.24 -16.22
C LEU A 113 8.29 -0.38 -15.47
N GLN A 114 8.74 -1.58 -15.83
CA GLN A 114 9.82 -2.29 -15.15
C GLN A 114 11.11 -1.48 -14.96
N TYR A 115 11.39 -0.49 -15.81
CA TYR A 115 12.56 0.39 -15.69
C TYR A 115 12.55 1.22 -14.39
N LEU A 116 11.38 1.38 -13.75
CA LEU A 116 11.23 1.99 -12.43
C LEU A 116 11.66 1.06 -11.29
N CYS A 117 12.01 -0.20 -11.58
CA CYS A 117 12.40 -1.23 -10.61
C CYS A 117 13.83 -1.77 -10.85
N THR A 118 14.64 -1.10 -11.66
CA THR A 118 15.97 -1.60 -12.11
C THR A 118 17.19 -0.84 -11.59
N LEU A 119 16.98 0.16 -10.71
CA LEU A 119 18.05 1.05 -10.25
C LEU A 119 18.95 0.40 -9.19
#